data_AF-A0A395CSR5-F1
#
_entry.id   AF-A0A395CSR5-F1
#
_cell.length_a   1.000
_cell.length_b   1.000
_cell.length_c   1.000
_cell.angle_alpha   90.00
_cell.angle_beta   90.00
_cell.angle_gamma   90.00
#
_symmetry.space_group_name_H-M   'P 1'
#
loop_
_entity.id
_entity.type
_entity.pdbx_description
1 polymer ?
#
loop_
_entity_poly.entity_id
_entity_poly.type
_entity_poly.pdbx_seq_one_letter_code
_entity_poly.pdbx_strand_id
1 'polypeptide(L)'
;MNETETTDPSRRGGLSVVAGRAAQNSDKGRGGFARPETRAAPALVSFDRRELRILFDLYGAKVAAGEWRDYAIDFSPARAVFSIFRRASEAPLYRIEKNPELGRRQGAFSVVATTGLVLRRGHDLARVVAVLQRKLELVRAE
;
A
#
# COMPACT_ATOMS: atom_id res chain seq x y z
N MET A 1 -20.61 50.76 28.98
CA MET A 1 -20.18 49.35 29.09
C MET A 1 -19.90 48.93 27.66
N ASN A 2 -18.68 48.80 27.15
CA ASN A 2 -17.36 48.60 27.75
C ASN A 2 -16.32 48.98 26.67
N GLU A 3 -15.23 49.57 27.13
CA GLU A 3 -14.09 50.12 26.39
C GLU A 3 -13.24 49.02 25.73
N THR A 4 -12.58 49.31 24.59
CA THR A 4 -11.10 49.45 24.47
C THR A 4 -10.65 49.64 23.03
N GLU A 5 -10.04 50.80 22.84
CA GLU A 5 -9.06 51.30 21.88
C GLU A 5 -8.08 50.32 21.17
N THR A 6 -7.55 50.80 20.03
CA THR A 6 -6.10 50.88 19.71
C THR A 6 -5.47 49.95 18.65
N THR A 7 -4.88 50.64 17.65
CA THR A 7 -3.70 50.32 16.81
C THR A 7 -3.86 49.64 15.43
N ASP A 8 -3.82 50.49 14.39
CA ASP A 8 -3.10 50.34 13.11
C ASP A 8 -1.57 50.23 13.38
N PRO A 9 -0.73 49.41 12.68
CA PRO A 9 -0.46 49.63 11.26
C PRO A 9 -0.05 48.44 10.38
N SER A 10 -0.39 48.62 9.11
CA SER A 10 0.26 48.02 7.94
C SER A 10 1.80 48.05 8.06
N ARG A 11 2.41 46.87 8.12
CA ARG A 11 3.84 46.63 7.86
C ARG A 11 3.97 45.44 6.90
N ARG A 12 4.35 45.69 5.65
CA ARG A 12 5.72 45.68 5.08
C ARG A 12 6.14 44.30 4.55
N GLY A 13 6.53 44.31 3.27
CA GLY A 13 7.26 43.25 2.57
C GLY A 13 6.48 42.78 1.35
N GLY A 14 6.65 43.30 0.13
CA GLY A 14 7.86 43.82 -0.50
C GLY A 14 8.17 42.92 -1.70
N LEU A 15 7.92 43.44 -2.91
CA LEU A 15 8.24 42.79 -4.18
C LEU A 15 9.72 42.35 -4.24
N SER A 16 9.95 41.17 -4.81
CA SER A 16 11.03 41.01 -5.80
C SER A 16 10.85 39.75 -6.63
N VAL A 17 10.23 39.92 -7.79
CA VAL A 17 10.49 39.11 -8.97
C VAL A 17 11.86 39.50 -9.50
N VAL A 18 12.86 38.65 -9.30
CA VAL A 18 14.14 38.75 -10.01
C VAL A 18 14.21 37.59 -11.00
N ALA A 19 13.94 37.93 -12.26
CA ALA A 19 14.22 37.11 -13.41
C ALA A 19 15.72 36.78 -13.46
N GLY A 20 16.03 35.49 -13.36
CA GLY A 20 17.36 34.95 -13.59
C GLY A 20 17.76 35.15 -15.06
N ARG A 21 18.53 36.20 -15.26
CA ARG A 21 19.28 36.64 -16.44
C ARG A 21 19.82 35.46 -17.27
N ALA A 22 19.40 35.39 -18.53
CA ALA A 22 20.03 34.59 -19.56
C ALA A 22 21.47 35.07 -19.76
N ALA A 23 22.45 34.26 -19.33
CA ALA A 23 23.84 34.42 -19.69
C ALA A 23 24.14 33.46 -20.84
N GLN A 24 24.27 34.04 -22.02
CA GLN A 24 24.88 33.43 -23.19
C GLN A 24 26.33 33.07 -22.83
N ASN A 25 26.74 31.80 -23.03
CA ASN A 25 28.15 31.51 -23.23
C ASN A 25 28.29 30.37 -24.22
N SER A 26 28.90 30.69 -25.36
CA SER A 26 29.19 29.78 -26.45
C SER A 26 30.46 28.98 -26.18
N ASP A 27 30.40 27.70 -26.54
CA ASP A 27 31.45 26.86 -27.09
C ASP A 27 32.75 26.61 -26.28
N LYS A 28 32.90 25.37 -25.79
CA LYS A 28 33.96 24.47 -26.27
C LYS A 28 33.80 23.05 -25.72
N GLY A 29 33.69 22.09 -26.64
CA GLY A 29 33.51 20.69 -26.33
C GLY A 29 34.66 20.04 -25.54
N ARG A 30 34.27 19.08 -24.69
CA ARG A 30 34.90 17.76 -24.60
C ARG A 30 33.92 16.78 -23.95
N GLY A 31 33.84 15.61 -24.56
CA GLY A 31 32.78 14.63 -24.40
C GLY A 31 32.62 14.08 -23.00
N GLY A 32 31.36 13.79 -22.68
CA GLY A 32 30.92 13.19 -21.44
C GLY A 32 29.41 13.27 -21.37
N PHE A 33 28.70 12.67 -22.34
CA PHE A 33 27.26 12.47 -22.23
C PHE A 33 27.01 11.45 -21.11
N ALA A 34 27.05 11.92 -19.86
CA ALA A 34 26.53 11.17 -18.74
C ALA A 34 25.03 11.00 -18.98
N ARG A 35 24.66 9.80 -19.44
CA ARG A 35 23.27 9.36 -19.55
C ARG A 35 22.61 9.60 -18.19
N PRO A 36 21.42 10.22 -18.10
CA PRO A 36 20.68 10.25 -16.85
C PRO A 36 20.41 8.80 -16.47
N GLU A 37 21.12 8.33 -15.46
CA GLU A 37 20.96 7.03 -14.85
C GLU A 37 19.51 6.94 -14.38
N THR A 38 18.70 6.23 -15.19
CA THR A 38 17.31 5.95 -14.88
C THR A 38 17.33 5.15 -13.59
N ARG A 39 17.11 5.83 -12.47
CA ARG A 39 16.98 5.20 -11.16
C ARG A 39 15.85 4.19 -11.30
N ALA A 40 16.21 2.91 -11.38
CA ALA A 40 15.25 1.83 -11.55
C ALA A 40 14.17 1.98 -10.49
N ALA A 41 12.92 2.10 -10.92
CA ALA A 41 11.80 2.20 -9.99
C ALA A 41 11.87 1.01 -9.02
N PRO A 42 11.60 1.22 -7.72
CA PRO A 42 11.68 0.14 -6.75
C PRO A 42 10.76 -1.01 -7.19
N ALA A 43 11.30 -2.23 -7.20
CA ALA A 43 10.54 -3.41 -7.60
C ALA A 43 9.35 -3.59 -6.64
N LEU A 44 8.14 -3.45 -7.17
CA LEU A 44 6.91 -3.65 -6.40
C LEU A 44 6.78 -5.12 -6.03
N VAL A 45 6.40 -5.39 -4.78
CA VAL A 45 6.01 -6.73 -4.36
C VAL A 45 4.64 -7.01 -4.94
N SER A 46 4.53 -8.10 -5.70
CA SER A 46 3.29 -8.52 -6.35
C SER A 46 3.01 -10.00 -6.14
N PHE A 47 1.76 -10.38 -6.39
CA PHE A 47 1.34 -11.77 -6.44
C PHE A 47 1.70 -12.39 -7.80
N ASP A 48 2.22 -13.61 -7.79
CA ASP A 48 2.45 -14.35 -9.03
C ASP A 48 1.13 -14.90 -9.61
N ARG A 49 1.18 -15.46 -10.82
CA ARG A 49 -0.02 -16.00 -11.49
C ARG A 49 -0.69 -17.14 -10.71
N ARG A 50 0.08 -18.02 -10.08
CA ARG A 50 -0.45 -19.16 -9.30
C ARG A 50 -1.08 -18.66 -8.01
N GLU A 51 -0.46 -17.68 -7.38
CA GLU A 51 -0.96 -17.02 -6.17
C GLU A 51 -2.28 -16.29 -6.46
N LEU A 52 -2.34 -15.51 -7.54
CA LEU A 52 -3.58 -14.84 -7.97
C LEU A 52 -4.70 -15.85 -8.25
N ARG A 53 -4.40 -17.00 -8.87
CA ARG A 53 -5.39 -18.06 -9.08
C ARG A 53 -5.96 -18.54 -7.74
N ILE A 54 -5.12 -18.84 -6.76
CA ILE A 54 -5.57 -19.28 -5.43
C ILE A 54 -6.46 -18.23 -4.75
N LEU A 55 -6.08 -16.94 -4.83
CA LEU A 55 -6.85 -15.83 -4.26
C LEU A 55 -8.22 -15.69 -4.94
N PHE A 56 -8.27 -15.78 -6.27
CA PHE A 56 -9.51 -15.66 -7.02
C PHE A 56 -10.41 -16.90 -6.92
N ASP A 57 -9.85 -18.10 -6.81
CA ASP A 57 -10.62 -19.33 -6.59
C ASP A 57 -11.34 -19.27 -5.22
N LEU A 58 -10.63 -18.81 -4.18
CA LEU A 58 -11.22 -18.55 -2.85
C LEU A 58 -12.33 -17.49 -2.94
N TYR A 59 -12.04 -16.36 -3.58
CA TYR A 59 -12.98 -15.26 -3.71
C TYR A 59 -14.24 -15.70 -4.44
N GLY A 60 -14.11 -16.40 -5.57
CA GLY A 60 -15.23 -16.92 -6.34
C GLY A 60 -16.13 -17.85 -5.52
N ALA A 61 -15.55 -18.77 -4.75
CA ALA A 61 -16.31 -19.65 -3.87
C ALA A 61 -17.09 -18.88 -2.80
N LYS A 62 -16.50 -17.83 -2.21
CA LYS A 62 -17.14 -17.01 -1.18
C LYS A 62 -18.17 -16.02 -1.72
N VAL A 63 -18.00 -15.54 -2.95
CA VAL A 63 -19.01 -14.77 -3.67
C VAL A 63 -20.21 -15.66 -4.01
N ALA A 64 -19.98 -16.89 -4.46
CA ALA A 64 -21.06 -17.86 -4.70
C ALA A 64 -21.85 -18.19 -3.43
N ALA A 65 -21.19 -18.21 -2.27
CA ALA A 65 -21.84 -18.35 -0.96
C ALA A 65 -22.54 -17.05 -0.48
N GLY A 66 -22.41 -15.93 -1.20
CA GLY A 66 -22.96 -14.63 -0.82
C GLY A 66 -22.26 -13.96 0.38
N GLU A 67 -21.11 -14.49 0.81
CA GLU A 67 -20.36 -13.98 1.95
C GLU A 67 -19.58 -12.71 1.59
N TRP A 68 -18.98 -12.67 0.40
CA TRP A 68 -18.09 -11.59 -0.06
C TRP A 68 -18.69 -10.86 -1.26
N ARG A 69 -18.33 -9.58 -1.42
CA ARG A 69 -18.88 -8.73 -2.48
C ARG A 69 -17.84 -7.96 -3.26
N ASP A 70 -16.76 -7.55 -2.62
CA ASP A 70 -15.75 -6.70 -3.24
C ASP A 70 -14.34 -7.08 -2.77
N TYR A 71 -13.34 -6.69 -3.56
CA TYR A 71 -11.93 -6.90 -3.27
C TYR A 71 -11.08 -5.73 -3.76
N ALA A 72 -9.97 -5.49 -3.08
CA ALA A 72 -8.92 -4.57 -3.54
C ALA A 72 -7.57 -5.27 -3.51
N ILE A 73 -6.70 -4.93 -4.47
CA ILE A 73 -5.33 -5.42 -4.52
C ILE A 73 -4.39 -4.23 -4.54
N ASP A 74 -3.57 -4.13 -3.50
CA ASP A 74 -2.60 -3.07 -3.33
C ASP A 74 -1.19 -3.65 -3.51
N PHE A 75 -0.41 -3.03 -4.38
CA PHE A 75 1.00 -3.37 -4.58
C PHE A 75 1.87 -2.24 -4.03
N SER A 76 2.78 -2.59 -3.12
CA SER A 76 3.74 -1.66 -2.57
C SER A 76 5.16 -2.23 -2.66
N PRO A 77 6.21 -1.40 -2.57
CA PRO A 77 7.59 -1.88 -2.51
C PRO A 77 7.88 -2.81 -1.31
N ALA A 78 7.08 -2.73 -0.25
CA ALA A 78 7.26 -3.53 0.96
C ALA A 78 6.44 -4.83 0.95
N ARG A 79 5.20 -4.76 0.47
CA ARG A 79 4.26 -5.90 0.48
C ARG A 79 3.16 -5.78 -0.58
N ALA A 80 2.60 -6.92 -0.98
CA ALA A 80 1.34 -6.97 -1.71
C ALA A 80 0.20 -7.29 -0.73
N VAL A 81 -0.95 -6.66 -0.89
CA VAL A 81 -2.11 -6.87 -0.02
C VAL A 81 -3.34 -7.15 -0.88
N PHE A 82 -4.07 -8.22 -0.56
CA PHE A 82 -5.37 -8.54 -1.11
C PHE A 82 -6.41 -8.35 -0.01
N SER A 83 -7.19 -7.29 -0.12
CA SER A 83 -8.21 -6.89 0.85
C SER A 83 -9.58 -7.37 0.40
N ILE A 84 -10.33 -8.00 1.30
CA ILE A 84 -11.65 -8.57 1.02
C ILE A 84 -12.73 -7.81 1.78
N PHE A 85 -13.79 -7.44 1.09
CA PHE A 85 -14.87 -6.63 1.64
C PHE A 85 -16.23 -7.33 1.52
N ARG A 86 -17.02 -7.15 2.58
CA ARG A 86 -18.42 -7.61 2.66
C ARG A 86 -19.38 -6.59 2.06
N ARG A 87 -19.07 -5.31 2.23
CA ARG A 87 -19.75 -4.14 1.64
C ARG A 87 -18.70 -3.08 1.34
N ALA A 88 -18.94 -2.27 0.30
CA ALA A 88 -17.99 -1.25 -0.16
C ALA A 88 -17.66 -0.15 0.89
N SER A 89 -18.51 0.05 1.89
CA SER A 89 -18.33 1.08 2.94
C SER A 89 -17.85 0.53 4.29
N GLU A 90 -17.55 -0.76 4.40
CA GLU A 90 -17.11 -1.40 5.64
C GLU A 90 -15.60 -1.65 5.64
N ALA A 91 -15.02 -1.82 6.83
CA ALA A 91 -13.64 -2.23 6.98
C ALA A 91 -13.41 -3.61 6.33
N PRO A 92 -12.21 -3.88 5.76
CA PRO A 92 -11.93 -5.17 5.13
C PRO A 92 -12.05 -6.29 6.16
N LEU A 93 -12.78 -7.36 5.80
CA LEU A 93 -12.97 -8.54 6.65
C LEU A 93 -11.65 -9.25 6.90
N TYR A 94 -10.91 -9.44 5.80
CA TYR A 94 -9.66 -10.16 5.76
C TYR A 94 -8.72 -9.45 4.81
N ARG A 95 -7.44 -9.47 5.17
CA ARG A 95 -6.33 -9.00 4.35
C ARG A 95 -5.34 -10.13 4.20
N ILE A 96 -5.07 -10.51 2.96
CA ILE A 96 -4.04 -11.50 2.66
C ILE A 96 -2.82 -10.72 2.19
N GLU A 97 -1.75 -10.80 2.97
CA GLU A 97 -0.53 -10.04 2.73
C GLU A 97 0.59 -10.96 2.25
N LYS A 98 1.39 -10.47 1.29
CA LYS A 98 2.66 -11.06 0.86
C LYS A 98 3.80 -10.11 1.22
N ASN A 99 4.64 -10.52 2.16
CA ASN A 99 5.85 -9.82 2.56
C ASN A 99 7.07 -10.73 2.33
N PRO A 100 7.87 -10.49 1.28
CA PRO A 100 9.04 -11.31 0.97
C PRO A 100 10.17 -11.18 2.00
N GLU A 101 10.27 -10.05 2.72
CA GLU A 101 11.29 -9.84 3.75
C GLU A 101 11.09 -10.77 4.96
N LEU A 102 9.83 -10.99 5.35
CA LEU A 102 9.47 -11.95 6.39
C LEU A 102 9.53 -13.42 5.92
N GLY A 103 9.61 -13.61 4.60
CA GLY A 103 9.65 -14.92 3.94
C GLY A 103 10.81 -15.82 4.38
N ARG A 104 11.94 -15.24 4.82
CA ARG A 104 13.12 -16.02 5.24
C ARG A 104 13.01 -16.63 6.63
N ARG A 105 12.09 -16.16 7.50
CA ARG A 105 12.01 -16.62 8.90
C ARG A 105 10.63 -17.12 9.30
N GLN A 106 9.57 -16.44 8.88
CA GLN A 106 8.22 -16.70 9.39
C GLN A 106 7.22 -17.08 8.28
N GLY A 107 7.61 -16.96 7.01
CA GLY A 107 6.75 -17.20 5.86
C GLY A 107 6.30 -15.89 5.21
N ALA A 108 6.22 -15.91 3.88
CA ALA A 108 5.97 -14.72 3.09
C ALA A 108 4.49 -14.30 3.11
N PHE A 109 3.58 -15.20 3.48
CA PHE A 109 2.14 -14.96 3.41
C PHE A 109 1.51 -14.92 4.79
N SER A 110 0.57 -13.99 4.99
CA SER A 110 -0.27 -13.97 6.17
C SER A 110 -1.69 -13.55 5.88
N VAL A 111 -2.64 -14.07 6.67
CA VAL A 111 -4.03 -13.62 6.70
C VAL A 111 -4.24 -12.82 7.99
N VAL A 112 -4.77 -11.62 7.83
CA VAL A 112 -5.05 -10.68 8.93
C VAL A 112 -6.54 -10.38 8.95
N ALA A 113 -7.18 -10.47 10.12
CA ALA A 113 -8.56 -10.09 10.31
C ALA A 113 -8.74 -8.55 10.34
N THR A 114 -9.98 -8.08 10.29
CA THR A 114 -10.32 -6.66 10.49
C THR A 114 -9.73 -6.09 11.78
N THR A 115 -9.71 -6.88 12.86
CA THR A 115 -9.17 -6.51 14.17
C THR A 115 -7.64 -6.35 14.20
N GLY A 116 -6.95 -6.70 13.11
CA GLY A 116 -5.48 -6.74 13.07
C GLY A 116 -4.88 -8.06 13.56
N LEU A 117 -5.70 -9.01 14.04
CA LEU A 117 -5.24 -10.33 14.45
C LEU A 117 -4.73 -11.13 13.23
N VAL A 118 -3.52 -11.67 13.31
CA VAL A 118 -2.99 -12.60 12.30
C VAL A 118 -3.60 -13.97 12.53
N LEU A 119 -4.49 -14.40 11.63
CA LEU A 119 -5.16 -15.71 11.71
C LEU A 119 -4.21 -16.84 11.34
N ARG A 120 -3.35 -16.61 10.34
CA ARG A 120 -2.39 -17.59 9.86
C ARG A 120 -1.22 -16.90 9.18
N ARG A 121 -0.03 -17.50 9.30
CA ARG A 121 1.17 -17.13 8.58
C ARG A 121 1.91 -18.37 8.08
N GLY A 122 2.56 -18.29 6.93
CA GLY A 122 3.32 -19.40 6.37
C GLY A 122 3.97 -19.12 5.01
N HIS A 123 4.71 -20.11 4.50
CA HIS A 123 5.41 -20.03 3.20
C HIS A 123 4.50 -20.39 2.02
N ASP A 124 3.39 -21.09 2.28
CA ASP A 124 2.47 -21.56 1.26
C ASP A 124 1.13 -20.81 1.37
N LEU A 125 0.80 -20.07 0.32
CA LEU A 125 -0.42 -19.28 0.23
C LEU A 125 -1.68 -20.16 0.33
N ALA A 126 -1.68 -21.36 -0.28
CA ALA A 126 -2.86 -22.22 -0.27
C ALA A 126 -3.23 -22.65 1.15
N ARG A 127 -2.23 -23.05 1.95
CA ARG A 127 -2.42 -23.38 3.37
C ARG A 127 -2.82 -22.18 4.22
N VAL A 128 -2.27 -21.01 3.92
CA VAL A 128 -2.62 -19.78 4.64
C VAL A 128 -4.07 -19.39 4.39
N VAL A 129 -4.52 -19.46 3.13
CA VAL A 129 -5.89 -19.13 2.72
C VAL A 129 -6.92 -20.17 3.19
N ALA A 130 -6.55 -21.43 3.35
CA ALA A 130 -7.45 -22.50 3.78
C ALA A 130 -8.18 -22.21 5.11
N VAL A 131 -7.62 -21.34 5.97
CA VAL A 131 -8.27 -20.92 7.23
C VAL A 131 -9.55 -20.13 7.00
N LEU A 132 -9.70 -19.49 5.83
CA LEU A 132 -10.91 -18.73 5.45
C LEU A 132 -11.98 -19.63 4.81
N GLN A 133 -11.58 -20.82 4.33
CA GLN A 133 -12.49 -21.80 3.76
C GLN A 133 -13.18 -22.64 4.85
N ARG A 134 -12.48 -22.90 5.96
CA ARG A 134 -13.04 -23.62 7.10
C ARG A 134 -13.88 -22.67 7.95
N LYS A 135 -15.04 -23.12 8.43
CA LYS A 135 -15.74 -22.46 9.54
C LYS A 135 -14.75 -22.38 10.71
N LEU A 136 -14.22 -21.20 10.98
CA LEU A 136 -13.34 -20.95 12.12
C LEU A 136 -14.16 -21.15 13.40
N GLU A 137 -14.00 -22.30 14.06
CA GLU A 137 -14.42 -22.46 15.44
C GLU A 137 -13.38 -21.75 16.30
N LEU A 138 -13.77 -20.60 16.87
CA LEU A 138 -12.93 -19.80 17.75
C LEU A 138 -12.74 -20.54 19.08
N VAL A 139 -11.64 -21.29 19.21
CA VAL A 139 -11.26 -21.86 20.50
C VAL A 139 -10.61 -20.75 21.34
N ARG A 140 -11.26 -20.32 22.42
CA ARG A 140 -10.62 -19.46 23.42
C ARG A 140 -9.50 -20.28 24.07
N ALA A 141 -8.29 -19.72 24.10
CA ALA A 141 -7.27 -20.15 25.02
C ALA A 141 -7.58 -19.50 26.37
N GLU A 142 -7.75 -20.36 27.37
CA GLU A 142 -8.08 -20.11 28.78
C GLU A 142 -6.86 -19.73 29.62
#